data_AF-A0A520ASQ5-F1
#
_entry.id   AF-A0A520ASQ5-F1
#
_cell.length_a   1.000
_cell.length_b   1.000
_cell.length_c   1.000
_cell.angle_alpha   90.00
_cell.angle_beta   90.00
_cell.angle_gamma   90.00
#
_symmetry.space_group_name_H-M   'P 1'
#
loop_
_entity.id
_entity.type
_entity.pdbx_description
1 polymer ?
#
loop_
_entity_poly.entity_id
_entity_poly.type
_entity_poly.pdbx_seq_one_letter_code
_entity_poly.pdbx_strand_id
1 'polypeptide(L)'
;MGEATRSWAENPAGAIPSFELEDYILARMDLARVSVRELATLTKIGRSRLHDGLHRKVEKRVALKMPEIAAILEALGISKIEAMYAQDLLQKNEAGVELRDLLKVISMVLGVVTGLPEQIITVVRHVDGLGFDDVRPEHGEAAQELIVRAIEVEYQKIGMRRSKRLDEFGEE
;
A
#
# COMPACT_ATOMS: atom_id res chain seq x y z
N MET A 1 -33.23 -0.54 10.24
CA MET A 1 -32.29 -0.37 11.37
C MET A 1 -30.90 -0.60 10.83
N GLY A 2 -30.05 0.44 10.86
CA GLY A 2 -28.76 0.44 10.20
C GLY A 2 -27.81 -0.56 10.87
N GLU A 3 -27.33 -1.52 10.08
CA GLU A 3 -26.26 -2.42 10.51
C GLU A 3 -24.97 -1.61 10.66
N ALA A 4 -24.35 -1.77 11.83
CA ALA A 4 -23.08 -1.17 12.19
C ALA A 4 -22.05 -1.43 11.09
N THR A 5 -21.68 -0.35 10.39
CA THR A 5 -20.35 -0.18 9.82
C THR A 5 -19.36 -0.62 10.87
N ARG A 6 -18.64 -1.72 10.64
CA ARG A 6 -17.41 -2.00 11.40
C ARG A 6 -16.53 -0.77 11.23
N SER A 7 -16.55 0.10 12.25
CA SER A 7 -15.49 1.05 12.49
C SER A 7 -14.27 0.19 12.75
N TRP A 8 -13.23 0.36 11.94
CA TRP A 8 -11.95 -0.32 12.14
C TRP A 8 -11.36 -0.07 13.55
N ALA A 9 -11.91 0.92 14.28
CA ALA A 9 -11.59 1.23 15.67
C ALA A 9 -12.04 0.18 16.72
N GLU A 10 -12.92 -0.77 16.40
CA GLU A 10 -13.43 -1.76 17.37
C GLU A 10 -12.72 -3.12 17.30
N ASN A 11 -11.39 -3.14 17.12
CA ASN A 11 -10.59 -4.35 17.32
C ASN A 11 -9.69 -4.22 18.57
N PRO A 12 -10.17 -4.57 19.78
CA PRO A 12 -9.42 -4.42 21.02
C PRO A 12 -8.27 -5.45 21.21
N ALA A 13 -7.90 -6.19 20.16
CA ALA A 13 -6.68 -6.98 20.11
C ALA A 13 -6.10 -6.84 18.70
N GLY A 14 -5.05 -6.04 18.54
CA GLY A 14 -4.47 -5.57 17.28
C GLY A 14 -3.85 -6.62 16.34
N ALA A 15 -4.48 -7.78 16.16
CA ALA A 15 -4.14 -8.74 15.14
C ALA A 15 -5.27 -8.78 14.10
N ILE A 16 -4.96 -8.42 12.85
CA ILE A 16 -5.83 -8.72 11.72
C ILE A 16 -5.67 -10.24 11.47
N PRO A 17 -6.72 -11.08 11.61
CA PRO A 17 -6.56 -12.54 11.77
C PRO A 17 -5.94 -13.28 10.58
N SER A 18 -5.92 -12.67 9.41
CA SER A 18 -5.13 -13.06 8.24
C SER A 18 -5.37 -11.95 7.23
N PHE A 19 -4.36 -11.14 6.95
CA PHE A 19 -4.52 -10.09 5.97
C PHE A 19 -4.30 -10.67 4.56
N GLU A 20 -5.37 -10.80 3.78
CA GLU A 20 -5.31 -11.36 2.42
C GLU A 20 -5.27 -10.25 1.35
N LEU A 21 -4.90 -10.60 0.11
CA LEU A 21 -4.87 -9.65 -1.01
C LEU A 21 -6.25 -9.02 -1.25
N GLU A 22 -7.32 -9.75 -0.98
CA GLU A 22 -8.71 -9.31 -1.06
C GLU A 22 -9.01 -8.15 -0.09
N ASP A 23 -8.42 -8.15 1.11
CA ASP A 23 -8.53 -7.04 2.06
C ASP A 23 -7.85 -5.78 1.53
N TYR A 24 -6.69 -5.95 0.89
CA TYR A 24 -5.99 -4.86 0.23
C TYR A 24 -6.80 -4.29 -0.95
N ILE A 25 -7.37 -5.17 -1.78
CA ILE A 25 -8.25 -4.79 -2.90
C ILE A 25 -9.44 -3.99 -2.38
N LEU A 26 -10.12 -4.46 -1.33
CA LEU A 26 -11.26 -3.76 -0.73
C LEU A 26 -10.88 -2.37 -0.22
N ALA A 27 -9.73 -2.25 0.43
CA ALA A 27 -9.27 -0.95 0.94
C ALA A 27 -8.84 0.00 -0.20
N ARG A 28 -8.28 -0.53 -1.29
CA ARG A 28 -8.00 0.24 -2.52
C ARG A 28 -9.27 0.70 -3.21
N MET A 29 -10.31 -0.13 -3.24
CA MET A 29 -11.63 0.26 -3.73
C MET A 29 -12.21 1.41 -2.91
N ASP A 30 -12.15 1.32 -1.57
CA ASP A 30 -12.63 2.37 -0.67
C ASP A 30 -11.85 3.68 -0.87
N LEU A 31 -10.52 3.62 -1.01
CA LEU A 31 -9.67 4.78 -1.24
C LEU A 31 -9.94 5.45 -2.61
N ALA A 32 -10.09 4.63 -3.66
CA ALA A 32 -10.39 5.09 -5.01
C ALA A 32 -11.89 5.42 -5.23
N ARG A 33 -12.75 5.18 -4.22
CA ARG A 33 -14.21 5.30 -4.30
C ARG A 33 -14.84 4.45 -5.41
N VAL A 34 -14.25 3.30 -5.72
CA VAL A 34 -14.73 2.37 -6.74
C VAL A 34 -15.72 1.39 -6.13
N SER A 35 -16.93 1.34 -6.67
CA SER A 35 -17.95 0.38 -6.20
C SER A 35 -17.76 -1.01 -6.82
N VAL A 36 -18.30 -2.07 -6.20
CA VAL A 36 -18.32 -3.43 -6.79
C VAL A 36 -19.03 -3.45 -8.15
N ARG A 37 -20.04 -2.60 -8.34
CA ARG A 37 -20.75 -2.45 -9.62
C ARG A 37 -19.84 -1.88 -10.71
N GLU A 38 -19.05 -0.88 -10.37
CA GLU A 38 -18.10 -0.25 -11.27
C GLU A 38 -16.95 -1.21 -11.58
N LEU A 39 -16.40 -1.88 -10.58
CA LEU A 39 -15.36 -2.90 -10.76
C LEU A 39 -15.83 -4.04 -11.68
N ALA A 40 -17.09 -4.49 -11.54
CA ALA A 40 -17.69 -5.48 -12.45
C ALA A 40 -17.68 -5.02 -13.91
N THR A 41 -17.90 -3.72 -14.13
CA THR A 41 -17.91 -3.11 -15.47
C THR A 41 -16.49 -3.05 -16.04
N LEU A 42 -15.52 -2.63 -15.22
CA LEU A 42 -14.11 -2.51 -15.61
C LEU A 42 -13.46 -3.87 -15.90
N THR A 43 -13.75 -4.88 -15.09
CA THR A 43 -13.11 -6.21 -15.15
C THR A 43 -13.85 -7.22 -16.02
N LYS A 44 -15.11 -6.94 -16.38
CA LYS A 44 -16.05 -7.90 -17.01
C LYS A 44 -16.34 -9.14 -16.15
N ILE A 45 -16.02 -9.11 -14.86
CA ILE A 45 -16.35 -10.17 -13.91
C ILE A 45 -17.76 -9.92 -13.39
N GLY A 46 -18.56 -11.00 -13.26
CA GLY A 46 -19.93 -10.91 -12.76
C GLY A 46 -20.00 -10.26 -11.37
N ARG A 47 -21.00 -9.41 -11.13
CA ARG A 47 -21.15 -8.68 -9.86
C ARG A 47 -21.24 -9.61 -8.65
N SER A 48 -22.02 -10.68 -8.74
CA SER A 48 -22.11 -11.68 -7.67
C SER A 48 -20.76 -12.37 -7.43
N ARG A 49 -20.03 -12.67 -8.51
CA ARG A 49 -18.70 -13.28 -8.42
C ARG A 49 -17.70 -12.37 -7.70
N LEU A 50 -17.70 -11.07 -8.01
CA LEU A 50 -16.88 -10.09 -7.29
C LEU A 50 -17.32 -9.92 -5.83
N HIS A 51 -18.62 -9.91 -5.57
CA HIS A 51 -19.14 -9.80 -4.21
C HIS A 51 -18.73 -11.00 -3.34
N ASP A 52 -18.78 -12.22 -3.90
CA ASP A 52 -18.42 -13.44 -3.18
C ASP A 52 -16.90 -13.57 -3.02
N GLY A 53 -16.12 -13.15 -4.02
CA GLY A 53 -14.65 -13.17 -3.94
C GLY A 53 -14.07 -12.09 -3.03
N LEU A 54 -14.65 -10.89 -3.06
CA LEU A 54 -14.24 -9.73 -2.24
C LEU A 54 -15.17 -9.56 -1.03
N HIS A 55 -15.66 -10.67 -0.47
CA HIS A 55 -16.54 -10.61 0.68
C HIS A 55 -15.77 -10.08 1.92
N ARG A 56 -16.36 -9.17 2.70
CA ARG A 56 -15.72 -8.56 3.89
C ARG A 56 -15.42 -9.55 5.03
N LYS A 57 -16.17 -10.65 5.05
CA LYS A 57 -15.98 -11.77 5.98
C LYS A 57 -15.17 -12.86 5.27
N VAL A 58 -13.98 -13.16 5.79
CA VAL A 58 -13.02 -14.13 5.21
C VAL A 58 -13.68 -15.49 5.04
N GLU A 59 -14.44 -15.95 6.05
CA GLU A 59 -15.12 -17.25 6.05
C GLU A 59 -16.22 -17.38 4.98
N LYS A 60 -16.63 -16.28 4.36
CA LYS A 60 -17.62 -16.24 3.27
C LYS A 60 -16.98 -16.00 1.90
N ARG A 61 -15.66 -15.82 1.82
CA ARG A 61 -14.97 -15.57 0.56
C ARG A 61 -14.98 -16.82 -0.30
N VAL A 62 -15.24 -16.63 -1.58
CA VAL A 62 -15.05 -17.67 -2.60
C VAL A 62 -13.80 -17.34 -3.39
N ALA A 63 -12.77 -18.20 -3.29
CA ALA A 63 -11.47 -17.99 -3.91
C ALA A 63 -11.55 -17.47 -5.35
N LEU A 64 -10.84 -16.38 -5.65
CA LEU A 64 -10.71 -15.79 -6.97
C LEU A 64 -9.65 -16.54 -7.79
N LYS A 65 -9.89 -16.72 -9.09
CA LYS A 65 -8.92 -17.30 -10.01
C LYS A 65 -7.85 -16.27 -10.35
N MET A 66 -6.65 -16.72 -10.68
CA MET A 66 -5.55 -15.82 -11.06
C MET A 66 -5.90 -14.81 -12.16
N PRO A 67 -6.63 -15.15 -13.24
CA PRO A 67 -7.07 -14.16 -14.23
C PRO A 67 -8.04 -13.11 -13.68
N GLU A 68 -8.90 -13.51 -12.72
CA GLU A 68 -9.83 -12.59 -12.06
C GLU A 68 -9.06 -11.60 -11.18
N ILE A 69 -8.10 -12.09 -10.41
CA ILE A 69 -7.21 -11.25 -9.58
C ILE A 69 -6.44 -10.28 -10.47
N ALA A 70 -5.81 -10.75 -11.55
CA ALA A 70 -5.05 -9.91 -12.46
C ALA A 70 -5.91 -8.77 -13.05
N ALA A 71 -7.13 -9.08 -13.50
CA ALA A 71 -8.06 -8.08 -14.03
C ALA A 71 -8.48 -7.05 -12.96
N ILE A 72 -8.71 -7.49 -11.72
CA ILE A 72 -9.06 -6.59 -10.61
C ILE A 72 -7.90 -5.65 -10.28
N LEU A 73 -6.67 -6.17 -10.19
CA LEU A 73 -5.48 -5.36 -9.90
C LEU A 73 -5.26 -4.32 -11.01
N GLU A 74 -5.35 -4.73 -12.28
CA GLU A 74 -5.23 -3.83 -13.43
C GLU A 74 -6.30 -2.73 -13.41
N ALA A 75 -7.57 -3.08 -13.17
CA ALA A 75 -8.68 -2.14 -13.10
C ALA A 75 -8.54 -1.11 -11.96
N LEU A 76 -7.84 -1.46 -10.89
CA LEU A 76 -7.57 -0.58 -9.75
C LEU A 76 -6.22 0.15 -9.86
N GLY A 77 -5.48 -0.04 -10.95
CA GLY A 77 -4.14 0.52 -11.13
C GLY A 77 -3.14 0.02 -10.08
N ILE A 78 -3.33 -1.21 -9.60
CA ILE A 78 -2.45 -1.85 -8.62
C ILE A 78 -1.39 -2.63 -9.39
N SER A 79 -0.13 -2.22 -9.23
CA SER A 79 1.00 -2.95 -9.83
C SER A 79 1.24 -4.29 -9.11
N LYS A 80 1.91 -5.23 -9.79
CA LYS A 80 2.30 -6.51 -9.15
C LYS A 80 3.24 -6.29 -7.96
N ILE A 81 4.14 -5.30 -8.07
CA ILE A 81 5.08 -4.90 -7.02
C ILE A 81 4.31 -4.38 -5.81
N GLU A 82 3.29 -3.55 -6.04
CA GLU A 82 2.41 -3.07 -4.98
C GLU A 82 1.67 -4.19 -4.25
N ALA A 83 1.05 -5.11 -5.00
CA ALA A 83 0.35 -6.24 -4.41
C ALA A 83 1.28 -7.11 -3.54
N MET A 84 2.51 -7.33 -4.01
CA MET A 84 3.54 -8.07 -3.27
C MET A 84 3.96 -7.36 -1.98
N TYR A 85 4.28 -6.06 -2.05
CA TYR A 85 4.66 -5.28 -0.86
C TYR A 85 3.52 -5.15 0.13
N ALA A 86 2.30 -4.96 -0.35
CA ALA A 86 1.11 -4.95 0.48
C ALA A 86 1.02 -6.25 1.28
N GLN A 87 1.09 -7.41 0.61
CA GLN A 87 1.04 -8.70 1.28
C GLN A 87 2.15 -8.85 2.34
N ASP A 88 3.39 -8.48 2.02
CA ASP A 88 4.52 -8.59 2.96
C ASP A 88 4.36 -7.68 4.18
N LEU A 89 4.01 -6.40 3.97
CA LEU A 89 3.80 -5.43 5.04
C LEU A 89 2.63 -5.80 5.93
N LEU A 90 1.58 -6.39 5.34
CA LEU A 90 0.36 -6.72 6.06
C LEU A 90 0.51 -7.99 6.88
N GLN A 91 1.32 -8.96 6.42
CA GLN A 91 1.71 -10.12 7.22
C GLN A 91 2.63 -9.75 8.39
N LYS A 92 3.44 -8.69 8.25
CA LYS A 92 4.39 -8.21 9.25
C LYS A 92 3.90 -7.02 10.07
N ASN A 93 2.61 -6.67 10.00
CA ASN A 93 2.04 -5.53 10.72
C ASN A 93 1.87 -5.82 12.23
N GLU A 94 2.97 -6.09 12.92
CA GLU A 94 3.01 -6.33 14.37
C GLU A 94 2.68 -5.06 15.18
N ALA A 95 2.86 -3.89 14.57
CA ALA A 95 2.67 -2.59 15.20
C ALA A 95 1.19 -2.15 15.30
N GLY A 96 0.24 -2.97 14.82
CA GLY A 96 -1.18 -2.67 14.89
C GLY A 96 -1.60 -1.43 14.09
N VAL A 97 -0.85 -1.10 13.03
CA VAL A 97 -1.15 0.08 12.20
C VAL A 97 -2.43 -0.17 11.42
N GLU A 98 -3.32 0.81 11.42
CA GLU A 98 -4.56 0.78 10.64
C GLU A 98 -4.27 0.58 9.15
N LEU A 99 -5.03 -0.30 8.50
CA LEU A 99 -4.88 -0.62 7.08
C LEU A 99 -4.84 0.63 6.19
N ARG A 100 -5.72 1.59 6.47
CA ARG A 100 -5.79 2.85 5.71
C ARG A 100 -4.48 3.62 5.77
N ASP A 101 -3.76 3.60 6.88
CA ASP A 101 -2.50 4.29 7.04
C ASP A 101 -1.35 3.50 6.41
N LEU A 102 -1.38 2.17 6.49
CA LEU A 102 -0.48 1.31 5.73
C LEU A 102 -0.59 1.53 4.22
N LEU A 103 -1.80 1.71 3.67
CA LEU A 103 -1.97 2.03 2.25
C LEU A 103 -1.24 3.31 1.83
N LYS A 104 -1.19 4.32 2.71
CA LYS A 104 -0.48 5.57 2.42
C LYS A 104 1.03 5.34 2.40
N VAL A 105 1.54 4.54 3.33
CA VAL A 105 2.96 4.15 3.37
C VAL A 105 3.33 3.33 2.13
N ILE A 106 2.53 2.34 1.75
CA ILE A 106 2.71 1.55 0.53
C ILE A 106 2.76 2.46 -0.70
N SER A 107 1.81 3.38 -0.83
CA SER A 107 1.76 4.33 -1.95
C SER A 107 3.02 5.22 -2.00
N MET A 108 3.51 5.68 -0.85
CA MET A 108 4.74 6.46 -0.75
C MET A 108 5.96 5.64 -1.18
N VAL A 109 6.10 4.41 -0.67
CA VAL A 109 7.22 3.51 -1.00
C VAL A 109 7.22 3.20 -2.50
N LEU A 110 6.05 2.96 -3.10
CA LEU A 110 5.93 2.75 -4.54
C LEU A 110 6.38 3.96 -5.34
N GLY A 111 6.11 5.18 -4.87
CA GLY A 111 6.64 6.40 -5.48
C GLY A 111 8.17 6.46 -5.47
N VAL A 112 8.83 5.86 -4.49
CA VAL A 112 10.31 5.80 -4.41
C VAL A 112 10.87 4.72 -5.34
N VAL A 113 10.27 3.54 -5.37
CA VAL A 113 10.82 2.40 -6.12
C VAL A 113 10.43 2.38 -7.59
N THR A 114 9.34 3.06 -7.97
CA THR A 114 8.90 3.14 -9.38
C THR A 114 9.89 3.95 -10.20
N GLY A 115 10.54 3.32 -11.18
CA GLY A 115 11.55 3.95 -12.05
C GLY A 115 12.96 3.99 -11.45
N LEU A 116 13.14 3.59 -10.19
CA LEU A 116 14.44 3.56 -9.54
C LEU A 116 15.40 2.55 -10.18
N PRO A 117 14.98 1.32 -10.54
CA PRO A 117 15.87 0.37 -11.23
C PRO A 117 16.46 0.93 -12.53
N GLU A 118 15.65 1.60 -13.34
CA GLU A 118 16.07 2.21 -14.61
C GLU A 118 17.06 3.36 -14.37
N GLN A 119 16.84 4.16 -13.32
CA GLN A 119 17.78 5.20 -12.91
C GLN A 119 19.11 4.62 -12.44
N ILE A 120 19.10 3.53 -11.66
CA ILE A 120 20.32 2.85 -11.21
C ILE A 120 21.11 2.31 -12.42
N ILE A 121 20.44 1.64 -13.35
CA ILE A 121 21.04 1.17 -14.61
C ILE A 121 21.70 2.34 -15.37
N THR A 122 21.02 3.48 -15.42
CA THR A 122 21.54 4.69 -16.06
C THR A 122 22.79 5.17 -15.35
N VAL A 123 22.79 5.28 -14.02
CA VAL A 123 23.96 5.70 -13.23
C VAL A 123 25.16 4.77 -13.47
N VAL A 124 24.96 3.46 -13.36
CA VAL A 124 26.03 2.46 -13.56
C VAL A 124 26.66 2.59 -14.94
N ARG A 125 25.86 2.87 -15.98
CA ARG A 125 26.36 3.07 -17.36
C ARG A 125 27.13 4.37 -17.57
N HIS A 126 26.92 5.39 -16.74
CA HIS A 126 27.52 6.72 -16.92
C HIS A 126 28.73 6.97 -16.02
N VAL A 127 28.89 6.20 -14.95
CA VAL A 127 30.05 6.35 -14.07
C VAL A 127 31.24 5.59 -14.67
N ASP A 128 32.22 6.33 -15.15
CA ASP A 128 33.46 5.76 -15.69
C ASP A 128 34.13 4.85 -14.66
N GLY A 129 34.48 3.63 -15.10
CA GLY A 129 35.15 2.63 -14.28
C GLY A 129 34.22 1.74 -13.45
N LEU A 130 32.89 1.91 -13.52
CA LEU A 130 31.93 0.97 -12.94
C LEU A 130 31.29 0.08 -14.02
N GLY A 131 31.15 -1.20 -13.70
CA GLY A 131 30.36 -2.17 -14.45
C GLY A 131 29.18 -2.70 -13.63
N PHE A 132 28.33 -3.53 -14.26
CA PHE A 132 27.23 -4.18 -13.53
C PHE A 132 27.72 -5.22 -12.50
N ASP A 133 28.93 -5.75 -12.67
CA ASP A 133 29.57 -6.65 -11.71
C ASP A 133 29.92 -5.95 -10.38
N ASP A 134 29.98 -4.62 -10.39
CA ASP A 134 30.19 -3.80 -9.20
C ASP A 134 28.89 -3.53 -8.43
N VAL A 135 27.71 -3.90 -8.97
CA VAL A 135 26.43 -3.71 -8.26
C VAL A 135 26.26 -4.83 -7.23
N ARG A 136 26.27 -4.46 -5.94
CA ARG A 136 26.17 -5.40 -4.82
C ARG A 136 24.95 -5.14 -3.93
N PRO A 137 24.39 -6.16 -3.26
CA PRO A 137 23.25 -6.01 -2.36
C PRO A 137 23.48 -4.97 -1.25
N GLU A 138 24.70 -4.84 -0.74
CA GLU A 138 25.06 -3.91 0.34
C GLU A 138 24.87 -2.44 -0.07
N HIS A 139 24.91 -2.13 -1.37
CA HIS A 139 24.60 -0.79 -1.89
C HIS A 139 23.13 -0.43 -1.66
N GLY A 140 22.24 -1.43 -1.73
CA GLY A 140 20.81 -1.26 -1.45
C GLY A 140 20.55 -0.98 0.04
N GLU A 141 21.25 -1.67 0.94
CA GLU A 141 21.16 -1.45 2.38
C GLU A 141 21.63 -0.04 2.76
N ALA A 142 22.78 0.40 2.24
CA ALA A 142 23.29 1.75 2.46
C ALA A 142 22.31 2.82 1.93
N ALA A 143 21.72 2.59 0.74
CA ALA A 143 20.72 3.49 0.18
C ALA A 143 19.45 3.55 1.04
N GLN A 144 19.00 2.42 1.59
CA GLN A 144 17.85 2.36 2.47
C GLN A 144 18.03 3.24 3.71
N GLU A 145 19.19 3.17 4.38
CA GLU A 145 19.46 4.02 5.55
C GLU A 145 19.43 5.52 5.22
N LEU A 146 19.93 5.90 4.04
CA LEU A 146 19.91 7.29 3.58
C LEU A 146 18.46 7.76 3.30
N ILE A 147 17.66 6.91 2.64
CA ILE A 147 16.25 7.21 2.36
C ILE A 147 15.47 7.38 3.67
N VAL A 148 15.65 6.48 4.64
CA VAL A 148 14.97 6.56 5.95
C VAL A 148 15.32 7.87 6.66
N ARG A 149 16.60 8.24 6.72
CA ARG A 149 17.04 9.51 7.31
C ARG A 149 16.44 10.72 6.60
N ALA A 150 16.40 10.71 5.27
CA ALA A 150 15.80 11.79 4.50
C ALA A 150 14.29 11.92 4.77
N ILE A 151 13.57 10.80 4.85
CA ILE A 151 12.14 10.79 5.19
C ILE A 151 11.92 11.34 6.60
N GLU A 152 12.72 10.92 7.58
CA GLU A 152 12.61 11.41 8.96
C GLU A 152 12.72 12.94 9.02
N VAL A 153 13.72 13.52 8.35
CA VAL A 153 13.92 14.97 8.29
C VAL A 153 12.69 15.69 7.69
N GLU A 154 12.11 15.16 6.60
CA GLU A 154 10.93 15.75 5.99
C GLU A 154 9.70 15.68 6.91
N TYR A 155 9.51 14.55 7.61
CA TYR A 155 8.41 14.40 8.55
C TYR A 155 8.58 15.27 9.80
N GLN A 156 9.81 15.46 10.30
CA GLN A 156 10.10 16.42 11.37
C GLN A 156 9.70 17.85 10.94
N LYS A 157 10.05 18.27 9.72
CA LYS A 157 9.62 19.58 9.18
C LYS A 157 8.10 19.71 9.07
N ILE A 158 7.39 18.63 8.72
CA ILE A 158 5.92 18.62 8.69
C ILE A 158 5.37 18.75 10.12
N GLY A 159 5.92 18.01 11.08
CA GLY A 159 5.55 18.07 12.49
C GLY A 159 5.73 19.47 13.08
N MET A 160 6.89 20.08 12.89
CA MET A 160 7.18 21.44 13.37
C MET A 160 6.21 22.49 12.79
N ARG A 161 5.89 22.38 11.48
CA ARG A 161 4.91 23.28 10.84
C ARG A 161 3.50 23.13 11.41
N ARG A 162 3.11 21.92 11.83
CA ARG A 162 1.82 21.68 12.50
C ARG A 162 1.82 22.22 13.93
N SER A 163 2.90 22.05 14.67
CA SER A 163 3.03 22.59 16.04
C SER A 163 2.89 24.11 16.04
N LYS A 164 3.66 24.81 15.19
CA LYS A 164 3.61 26.28 15.11
C LYS A 164 2.21 26.82 14.79
N ARG A 165 1.49 26.15 13.88
CA ARG A 165 0.09 26.51 13.60
C ARG A 165 -0.81 26.32 14.81
N LEU A 166 -0.64 25.25 15.57
CA LEU A 166 -1.48 25.00 16.76
C LEU A 166 -1.22 26.04 17.86
N ASP A 167 0.02 26.50 17.99
CA ASP A 167 0.40 27.57 18.92
C ASP A 167 -0.23 28.92 18.50
N GLU A 168 -0.31 29.22 17.20
CA GLU A 168 -0.93 30.44 16.65
C GLU A 168 -2.47 30.48 16.76
N PHE A 169 -3.14 29.31 16.87
CA PHE A 169 -4.61 29.21 17.03
C PHE A 169 -5.06 28.98 18.48
N GLY A 170 -4.12 28.87 19.43
CA GLY A 170 -4.39 28.67 20.86
C GLY A 170 -4.38 29.95 21.70
N GLU A 171 -4.22 31.13 21.09
CA GLU A 171 -4.18 32.45 21.74
C GLU A 171 -5.48 33.28 21.59
N GLU A 172 -6.64 32.65 21.42
CA GLU A 172 -7.98 33.29 21.58
C GLU A 172 -8.75 32.69 22.76
#